data_AF-A0ABD2XIZ0-F1
#
_entry.id   AF-A0ABD2XIZ0-F1
#
_cell.length_a   1.000
_cell.length_b   1.000
_cell.length_c   1.000
_cell.angle_alpha   90.00
_cell.angle_beta   90.00
_cell.angle_gamma   90.00
#
_symmetry.space_group_name_H-M   'P 1'
#
loop_
_entity.id
_entity.type
_entity.pdbx_description
1 polymer ?
#
loop_
_entity_poly.entity_id
_entity_poly.type
_entity_poly.pdbx_seq_one_letter_code
_entity_poly.pdbx_strand_id
1 'polypeptide(L)'
;MYGAPIWRCATETQAYIRQAEAVYRPAGLRVISGRPHVSYDATYVIAGVPPLALLADERARIYQRRPEDVKEEERRETLRRWQDRWDWAPKRGHGE
;
A
#
# COMPACT_ATOMS: atom_id res chain seq x y z
N MET A 1 12.18 -11.12 0.16
CA MET A 1 12.38 -11.31 1.61
C MET A 1 11.79 -12.65 2.02
N TYR A 2 12.50 -13.46 2.80
CA TYR A 2 12.04 -14.78 3.23
C TYR A 2 10.71 -14.78 3.99
N GLY A 3 10.34 -13.66 4.63
CA GLY A 3 9.07 -13.52 5.34
C GLY A 3 7.88 -13.01 4.51
N ALA A 4 8.02 -12.79 3.20
CA ALA A 4 6.95 -12.19 2.39
C ALA A 4 5.60 -12.96 2.44
N PRO A 5 5.57 -14.31 2.42
CA PRO A 5 4.32 -15.06 2.57
C PRO A 5 3.63 -14.84 3.91
N ILE A 6 4.39 -14.76 5.01
CA ILE A 6 3.85 -14.55 6.37
C ILE A 6 3.19 -13.18 6.46
N TRP A 7 3.85 -12.16 5.91
CA TRP A 7 3.31 -10.81 5.87
C TRP A 7 2.04 -10.71 5.02
N ARG A 8 1.95 -11.45 3.90
CA ARG A 8 0.73 -11.53 3.10
C ARG A 8 -0.45 -12.01 3.94
N CYS A 9 -0.30 -13.14 4.64
CA CYS A 9 -1.36 -13.66 5.52
C CYS A 9 -1.68 -12.69 6.65
N ALA A 10 -0.67 -12.02 7.22
CA ALA A 10 -0.90 -11.02 8.27
C ALA A 10 -1.71 -9.81 7.77
N THR A 11 -1.61 -9.46 6.48
CA THR A 11 -2.38 -8.35 5.89
C THR A 11 -3.85 -8.68 5.62
N GLU A 12 -4.22 -9.97 5.63
CA GLU A 12 -5.63 -10.40 5.53
C GLU A 12 -6.41 -10.11 6.82
N THR A 13 -5.72 -10.12 7.96
CA THR A 13 -6.32 -9.80 9.26
C THR A 13 -6.36 -8.29 9.47
N GLN A 14 -7.57 -7.72 9.46
CA GLN A 14 -7.80 -6.29 9.61
C GLN A 14 -7.18 -5.66 10.86
N ALA A 15 -7.11 -6.40 11.97
CA ALA A 15 -6.50 -5.91 13.22
C ALA A 15 -4.98 -5.74 13.08
N TYR A 16 -4.29 -6.68 12.44
CA TYR A 16 -2.84 -6.66 12.26
C TYR A 16 -2.42 -5.58 11.27
N ILE A 17 -3.15 -5.46 10.15
CA ILE A 17 -2.83 -4.42 9.17
C ILE A 17 -3.06 -3.03 9.77
N ARG A 18 -4.10 -2.80 10.57
CA ARG A 18 -4.31 -1.50 11.24
C ARG A 18 -3.16 -1.10 12.15
N GLN A 19 -2.60 -2.04 12.92
CA GLN A 19 -1.44 -1.77 13.77
C GLN A 19 -0.20 -1.42 12.93
N ALA A 20 0.04 -2.18 11.85
CA ALA A 20 1.16 -1.92 10.97
C ALA A 20 1.01 -0.59 10.20
N GLU A 21 -0.20 -0.27 9.75
CA GLU A 21 -0.56 1.00 9.11
C GLU A 21 -0.37 2.20 10.03
N ALA A 22 -0.66 2.05 11.33
CA ALA A 22 -0.42 3.11 12.32
C ALA A 22 1.06 3.49 12.43
N VAL A 23 1.97 2.52 12.24
CA VAL A 23 3.43 2.74 12.21
C VAL A 23 3.89 3.24 10.84
N TYR A 24 3.28 2.75 9.77
CA TYR A 24 3.66 3.11 8.39
C TYR A 24 3.21 4.53 8.00
N ARG A 25 2.06 5.00 8.52
CA ARG A 25 1.46 6.30 8.17
C ARG A 25 2.36 7.50 8.52
N PRO A 26 2.98 7.58 9.72
CA PRO A 26 3.94 8.64 10.02
C PRO A 26 5.12 8.70 9.04
N ALA A 27 5.57 7.57 8.50
CA ALA A 27 6.64 7.56 7.50
C ALA A 27 6.19 8.24 6.20
N GLY A 28 4.98 7.92 5.70
CA GLY A 28 4.39 8.57 4.54
C GLY A 28 4.20 10.08 4.75
N LEU A 29 3.69 10.49 5.91
CA LEU A 29 3.52 11.91 6.25
C LEU A 29 4.84 12.69 6.25
N ARG A 30 5.93 12.08 6.72
CA ARG A 30 7.27 12.69 6.69
C ARG A 30 7.78 12.89 5.26
N VAL A 31 7.55 11.92 4.36
CA VAL A 31 7.95 12.03 2.95
C VAL A 31 7.28 13.23 2.28
N ILE A 32 5.99 13.43 2.53
CA ILE A 32 5.22 14.53 1.91
C ILE A 32 5.28 15.83 2.71
N SER A 33 6.03 15.89 3.82
CA SER A 33 5.99 16.99 4.79
C SER A 33 4.56 17.38 5.20
N GLY A 34 3.67 16.40 5.23
CA GLY A 34 2.23 16.57 5.29
C GLY A 34 1.69 16.65 6.71
N ARG A 35 0.49 17.21 6.83
CA ARG A 35 -0.19 17.33 8.13
C ARG A 35 -1.01 16.07 8.47
N PRO A 36 -1.31 15.83 9.76
CA PRO A 36 -2.02 14.62 10.21
C PRO A 36 -3.46 14.44 9.71
N HIS A 37 -4.05 15.45 9.06
CA HIS A 37 -5.43 15.40 8.56
C HIS A 37 -5.58 14.80 7.16
N VAL A 38 -4.46 14.55 6.46
CA VAL A 38 -4.51 13.87 5.15
C VAL A 38 -4.97 12.43 5.36
N SER A 39 -5.92 11.96 4.54
CA SER A 39 -6.38 10.57 4.62
C SER A 39 -5.21 9.59 4.41
N TYR A 40 -5.34 8.37 4.92
CA TYR A 40 -4.31 7.34 4.76
C TYR A 40 -3.98 7.15 3.27
N ASP A 41 -4.98 6.88 2.43
CA ASP A 41 -4.77 6.65 1.00
C ASP A 41 -4.20 7.89 0.28
N ALA A 42 -4.65 9.11 0.60
CA ALA A 42 -4.11 10.32 -0.02
C ALA A 42 -2.64 10.58 0.37
N THR A 43 -2.24 10.23 1.60
CA THR A 43 -0.84 10.36 2.04
C THR A 43 0.09 9.56 1.13
N TYR A 44 -0.30 8.33 0.81
CA TYR A 44 0.49 7.43 -0.02
C TYR A 44 0.48 7.79 -1.50
N VAL A 45 -0.66 8.31 -1.99
CA VAL A 45 -0.77 8.80 -3.37
C VAL A 45 0.20 9.95 -3.58
N ILE A 46 0.21 10.93 -2.66
CA ILE A 46 1.13 12.08 -2.73
C ILE A 46 2.58 11.64 -2.50
N ALA A 47 2.82 10.68 -1.61
CA ALA A 47 4.17 10.15 -1.36
C ALA A 47 4.74 9.35 -2.54
N GLY A 48 3.92 8.96 -3.52
CA GLY A 48 4.34 8.10 -4.63
C GLY A 48 4.69 6.67 -4.18
N VAL A 49 4.18 6.22 -3.04
CA VAL A 49 4.46 4.89 -2.48
C VAL A 49 3.15 4.16 -2.19
N PRO A 50 2.94 2.93 -2.67
CA PRO A 50 1.72 2.19 -2.40
C PRO A 50 1.49 1.93 -0.90
N PRO A 51 0.21 1.79 -0.48
CA PRO A 51 -0.19 1.27 0.82
C PRO A 51 0.51 -0.04 1.22
N LEU A 52 0.71 -0.24 2.54
CA LEU A 52 1.47 -1.37 3.07
C LEU A 52 0.91 -2.73 2.64
N ALA A 53 -0.42 -2.88 2.64
CA ALA A 53 -1.07 -4.12 2.22
C ALA A 53 -0.75 -4.48 0.77
N LEU A 54 -0.74 -3.49 -0.14
CA LEU A 54 -0.40 -3.71 -1.54
C LEU A 54 1.08 -4.06 -1.71
N LEU A 55 1.98 -3.44 -0.95
CA LEU A 55 3.41 -3.79 -0.94
C LEU A 55 3.67 -5.21 -0.40
N ALA A 56 2.92 -5.64 0.61
CA ALA A 56 3.04 -6.99 1.15
C ALA A 56 2.61 -8.04 0.12
N ASP A 57 1.51 -7.81 -0.59
CA ASP A 57 1.02 -8.69 -1.65
C ASP A 57 1.98 -8.71 -2.86
N GLU A 58 2.49 -7.55 -3.32
CA GLU A 58 3.52 -7.45 -4.37
C GLU A 58 4.73 -8.33 -4.01
N ARG A 59 5.26 -8.17 -2.80
CA ARG A 59 6.43 -8.92 -2.33
C ARG A 59 6.16 -10.42 -2.21
N ALA A 60 4.94 -10.81 -1.85
CA ALA A 60 4.58 -12.21 -1.75
C ALA A 60 4.47 -12.87 -3.12
N ARG A 61 3.98 -12.16 -4.14
CA ARG A 61 3.94 -12.64 -5.54
C ARG A 61 5.33 -12.76 -6.14
N ILE A 62 6.16 -11.74 -5.95
CA ILE A 62 7.58 -11.76 -6.34
C ILE A 62 8.34 -12.88 -5.63
N TYR A 63 7.94 -13.27 -4.42
CA TYR A 63 8.56 -14.40 -3.72
C TYR A 63 8.08 -15.76 -4.25
N GLN A 64 6.81 -15.87 -4.64
CA GLN A 64 6.24 -17.11 -5.21
C GLN A 64 6.72 -17.35 -6.65
N ARG A 65 6.91 -16.28 -7.41
CA ARG A 65 7.50 -16.29 -8.75
C ARG A 65 9.02 -16.11 -8.63
N ARG A 66 9.81 -16.54 -9.61
CA ARG A 66 11.26 -16.31 -9.52
C ARG A 66 11.55 -14.81 -9.58
N PRO A 67 12.26 -14.22 -8.60
CA PRO A 67 12.22 -12.78 -8.33
C PRO A 67 12.90 -11.90 -9.39
N GLU A 68 13.78 -12.47 -10.22
CA GLU A 68 14.60 -11.69 -11.16
C GLU A 68 13.83 -11.25 -12.42
N ASP A 69 12.84 -12.04 -12.88
CA ASP A 69 12.17 -11.80 -14.16
C ASP A 69 10.83 -11.07 -14.04
N VAL A 70 10.21 -11.07 -12.85
CA VAL A 70 8.80 -10.64 -12.67
C VAL A 70 8.62 -9.34 -11.91
N LYS A 71 9.69 -8.77 -11.34
CA LYS A 71 9.59 -7.63 -10.42
C LYS A 71 8.89 -6.41 -11.03
N GLU A 72 9.22 -6.07 -12.28
CA GLU A 72 8.62 -4.94 -12.99
C GLU A 72 7.15 -5.19 -13.37
N GLU A 73 6.81 -6.44 -13.70
CA GLU A 73 5.43 -6.83 -14.01
C GLU A 73 4.55 -6.73 -12.77
N GLU A 74 5.00 -7.32 -11.65
CA GLU A 74 4.29 -7.28 -10.37
C GLU A 74 4.16 -5.86 -9.84
N ARG A 75 5.18 -5.01 -10.07
CA ARG A 75 5.11 -3.58 -9.75
C ARG A 75 4.03 -2.87 -10.56
N ARG A 76 3.96 -3.11 -11.88
CA ARG A 76 2.89 -2.53 -12.72
C ARG A 76 1.52 -2.99 -12.30
N GLU A 77 1.36 -4.28 -11.98
CA GLU A 77 0.08 -4.80 -11.50
C GLU A 77 -0.32 -4.16 -10.17
N THR A 78 0.63 -3.97 -9.26
CA THR A 78 0.42 -3.32 -7.97
C THR A 78 -0.01 -1.86 -8.15
N LEU A 79 0.65 -1.11 -9.03
CA LEU A 79 0.25 0.27 -9.35
C LEU A 79 -1.14 0.34 -9.99
N ARG A 80 -1.47 -0.58 -10.88
CA ARG A 80 -2.81 -0.66 -11.48
C ARG A 80 -3.89 -0.91 -10.43
N ARG A 81 -3.70 -1.91 -9.56
CA ARG A 81 -4.62 -2.21 -8.45
C ARG A 81 -4.78 -1.03 -7.50
N TRP A 82 -3.69 -0.30 -7.26
CA TRP A 82 -3.71 0.88 -6.43
C TRP A 82 -4.53 2.01 -7.07
N GLN A 83 -4.34 2.24 -8.36
CA GLN A 83 -5.12 3.20 -9.14
C GLN A 83 -6.61 2.83 -9.14
N ASP A 84 -6.95 1.57 -9.42
CA ASP A 84 -8.33 1.06 -9.37
C ASP A 84 -8.95 1.32 -7.99
N ARG A 85 -8.22 1.01 -6.90
CA ARG A 85 -8.69 1.27 -5.52
C ARG A 85 -8.94 2.76 -5.27
N TRP A 86 -8.08 3.64 -5.80
CA TRP A 86 -8.25 5.09 -5.65
C TRP A 86 -9.46 5.61 -6.43
N ASP A 87 -9.67 5.13 -7.65
CA ASP A 87 -10.78 5.57 -8.49
C ASP A 87 -12.14 5.15 -7.93
N TRP A 88 -12.20 3.98 -7.29
CA TRP A 88 -13.38 3.47 -6.59
C TRP A 88 -13.55 4.00 -5.17
N ALA A 89 -12.55 4.68 -4.59
CA ALA A 89 -12.70 5.27 -3.27
C ALA A 89 -13.77 6.37 -3.32
N PRO A 90 -14.71 6.42 -2.35
CA PRO A 90 -15.73 7.45 -2.33
C PRO A 90 -15.04 8.81 -2.21
N LYS A 91 -15.04 9.55 -3.33
CA LYS A 91 -14.58 10.93 -3.38
C LYS A 91 -15.58 11.72 -2.56
N ARG A 92 -15.31 11.92 -1.26
CA ARG A 92 -16.08 12.84 -0.44
C ARG A 92 -15.85 14.23 -1.02
N GLY A 93 -16.71 14.60 -1.97
CA GLY A 93 -16.88 15.98 -2.36
C GLY A 93 -17.22 16.75 -1.09
N HIS A 94 -16.41 17.76 -0.80
CA HIS A 94 -16.88 18.90 -0.02
C HIS A 94 -18.02 19.52 -0.83
N GLY A 95 -19.22 19.01 -0.60
CA GLY A 95 -20.45 19.71 -0.91
C GLY A 95 -20.82 20.53 0.32
N GLU A 96 -20.92 21.84 0.08
CA GLU A 96 -21.60 22.88 0.88
C GLU A 96 -20.88 23.41 2.13
#